data_AF-A0A947JCC1-F1
#
_entry.id   AF-A0A947JCC1-F1
#
_cell.length_a   1.000
_cell.length_b   1.000
_cell.length_c   1.000
_cell.angle_alpha   90.00
_cell.angle_beta   90.00
_cell.angle_gamma   90.00
#
_symmetry.space_group_name_H-M   'P 1'
#
loop_
_entity.id
_entity.type
_entity.pdbx_description
1 polymer ?
#
loop_
_entity_poly.entity_id
_entity_poly.type
_entity_poly.pdbx_seq_one_letter_code
_entity_poly.pdbx_strand_id
1 'polypeptide(L)'
;LPLYMLKVEGEDHFLYNDDELAKYVQLEEKELKKEVKSKGKDQEKKPAEKEGKAVPADELQVKTPKYTEFYEAREIEKIVEKIEKLGIDIEDYEAEEGAKHKYFIKAEDGKHSFRDLKEILRFVMNTGKHGMSIQRYKGLGEMNPHQLWETTMDPAKRTLLKVMLEDAVEADSMFTILMGEAVEPRREFIEKHAHEVKVLDI
;
A
#
# COMPACT_ATOMS: atom_id res chain seq x y z
N LEU A 1 16.85 7.75 0.63
CA LEU A 1 15.48 8.10 1.11
C LEU A 1 15.18 7.29 2.36
N PRO A 2 14.36 7.77 3.31
CA PRO A 2 14.00 6.97 4.48
C PRO A 2 13.17 5.76 4.05
N LEU A 3 13.47 4.59 4.63
CA LEU A 3 12.78 3.33 4.38
C LEU A 3 11.62 3.10 5.36
N TYR A 4 11.70 3.70 6.55
CA TYR A 4 10.70 3.52 7.60
C TYR A 4 10.35 4.86 8.25
N MET A 5 9.09 5.00 8.66
CA MET A 5 8.63 6.06 9.55
C MET A 5 8.01 5.46 10.80
N LEU A 6 8.49 5.91 11.95
CA LEU A 6 8.01 5.56 13.28
C LEU A 6 7.23 6.73 13.86
N LYS A 7 6.08 6.45 14.48
CA LYS A 7 5.36 7.42 15.30
C LYS A 7 5.57 7.11 16.76
N VAL A 8 6.43 7.88 17.42
CA VAL A 8 6.70 7.78 18.86
C VAL A 8 6.17 9.04 19.52
N GLU A 9 5.26 8.90 20.48
CA GLU A 9 4.67 10.02 21.26
C GLU A 9 4.06 11.18 20.45
N GLY A 10 3.76 10.97 19.16
CA GLY A 10 3.21 11.99 18.27
C GLY A 10 4.24 12.72 17.41
N GLU A 11 5.53 12.37 17.52
CA GLU A 11 6.61 12.85 16.66
C GLU A 11 6.98 11.78 15.61
N ASP A 12 7.24 12.25 14.38
CA ASP A 12 7.59 11.41 13.23
C ASP A 12 9.12 11.21 13.19
N HIS A 13 9.57 9.97 13.36
CA HIS A 13 10.98 9.59 13.24
C HIS A 13 11.22 8.79 11.96
N PHE A 14 12.16 9.23 11.14
CA PHE A 14 12.50 8.59 9.87
C PHE A 14 13.77 7.74 10.02
N LEU A 15 13.71 6.49 9.59
CA LEU A 15 14.86 5.57 9.57
C LEU A 15 15.23 5.22 8.13
N TYR A 16 16.52 5.01 7.91
CA TYR A 16 17.08 4.84 6.57
C TYR A 16 17.54 3.42 6.29
N ASN A 17 17.76 2.60 7.33
CA ASN A 17 18.25 1.23 7.22
C ASN A 17 17.51 0.26 8.15
N ASP A 18 17.45 -1.01 7.74
CA ASP A 18 16.86 -2.13 8.52
C ASP A 18 17.57 -2.28 9.89
N ASP A 19 18.87 -1.97 9.96
CA ASP A 19 19.66 -2.00 11.19
C ASP A 19 19.23 -0.94 12.23
N GLU A 20 18.75 0.21 11.76
CA GLU A 20 18.25 1.27 12.64
C GLU A 20 16.90 0.89 13.23
N LEU A 21 16.04 0.27 12.42
CA LEU A 21 14.75 -0.27 12.87
C LEU A 21 14.97 -1.38 13.91
N ALA A 22 15.89 -2.31 13.65
CA ALA A 22 16.21 -3.39 14.58
C ALA A 22 16.73 -2.86 15.93
N LYS A 23 17.56 -1.81 15.92
CA LYS A 23 18.02 -1.17 17.16
C LYS A 23 16.87 -0.51 17.93
N TYR A 24 15.94 0.15 17.23
CA TYR A 24 14.77 0.79 17.85
C TYR A 24 13.80 -0.25 18.45
N VAL A 25 13.47 -1.31 17.71
CA VAL A 25 12.62 -2.41 18.22
C VAL A 25 13.26 -3.07 19.45
N GLN A 26 14.58 -3.29 19.43
CA GLN A 26 15.29 -3.86 20.58
C GLN A 26 15.34 -2.92 21.79
N LEU A 27 15.36 -1.60 21.59
CA LEU A 27 15.31 -0.61 22.67
C LEU A 27 13.91 -0.60 23.32
N GLU A 28 12.85 -0.51 22.52
CA GLU A 28 11.48 -0.57 23.02
C GLU A 28 11.18 -1.89 23.74
N GLU A 29 11.60 -3.03 23.18
CA GLU A 29 11.45 -4.32 23.85
C GLU A 29 12.16 -4.34 25.22
N LYS A 30 13.32 -3.71 25.33
CA LYS A 30 14.07 -3.62 26.59
C LYS A 30 13.38 -2.71 27.59
N GLU A 31 12.73 -1.63 27.14
CA GLU A 31 11.95 -0.73 28.00
C GLU A 31 10.65 -1.38 28.48
N LEU A 32 9.90 -2.02 27.58
CA LEU A 32 8.73 -2.84 27.91
C LEU A 32 9.09 -3.96 28.91
N LYS A 33 10.21 -4.66 28.70
CA LYS A 33 10.70 -5.70 29.65
C LYS A 33 11.09 -5.13 31.02
N LYS A 34 11.50 -3.86 31.10
CA LYS A 34 11.78 -3.17 32.39
C LYS A 34 10.48 -2.77 33.10
N GLU A 35 9.47 -2.28 32.38
CA GLU A 35 8.16 -1.94 32.95
C GLU A 35 7.38 -3.16 33.45
N VAL A 36 7.44 -4.29 32.73
CA VAL A 36 6.79 -5.54 33.17
C VAL A 36 7.45 -6.07 34.46
N LYS A 37 8.77 -5.93 34.60
CA LYS A 37 9.50 -6.34 35.81
C LYS A 37 9.25 -5.44 37.02
N SER A 38 8.90 -4.16 36.83
CA SER A 38 8.52 -3.28 37.95
C SER A 38 7.11 -3.60 38.44
N LYS A 39 6.16 -3.89 37.54
CA LYS A 39 4.78 -4.28 37.90
C LYS A 39 4.66 -5.69 38.50
N GLY A 40 5.55 -6.61 38.15
CA GLY A 40 5.53 -7.99 38.67
C GLY A 40 5.90 -8.14 40.16
N LYS A 41 6.42 -7.10 40.82
CA LYS A 41 6.80 -7.16 42.25
C LYS A 41 5.67 -6.85 43.23
N ASP A 42 4.54 -6.30 42.78
CA ASP A 42 3.45 -5.89 43.67
C ASP A 42 2.37 -6.96 43.89
N GLN A 43 2.47 -8.13 43.24
CA GLN A 43 1.46 -9.20 43.33
C GLN A 43 2.04 -10.55 43.79
N GLU A 44 2.68 -10.60 44.95
CA GLU A 44 2.90 -11.86 45.68
C GLU A 44 2.47 -11.73 47.14
N LYS A 45 1.19 -12.02 47.43
CA LYS A 45 0.69 -12.58 48.72
C LYS A 45 -0.83 -12.85 48.69
N LYS A 46 -1.24 -14.08 48.34
CA LYS A 46 -2.06 -15.00 49.17
C LYS A 46 -2.56 -16.24 48.36
N PRO A 47 -2.73 -17.43 48.99
CA PRO A 47 -2.84 -18.71 48.29
C PRO A 47 -4.22 -19.41 48.34
N ALA A 48 -4.44 -20.30 47.35
CA ALA A 48 -5.40 -21.44 47.23
C ALA A 48 -6.91 -21.11 47.23
N GLU A 49 -7.78 -21.60 46.33
CA GLU A 49 -8.01 -22.98 45.87
C GLU A 49 -8.99 -23.01 44.64
N LYS A 50 -8.86 -24.06 43.81
CA LYS A 50 -9.83 -24.70 42.89
C LYS A 50 -9.96 -24.30 41.40
N GLU A 51 -9.89 -25.39 40.62
CA GLU A 51 -10.48 -25.68 39.30
C GLU A 51 -9.80 -25.17 38.02
N GLY A 52 -8.82 -25.99 37.60
CA GLY A 52 -8.59 -26.45 36.23
C GLY A 52 -9.37 -25.82 35.08
N LYS A 53 -8.86 -24.70 34.57
CA LYS A 53 -8.80 -24.42 33.13
C LYS A 53 -7.42 -23.85 32.83
N ALA A 54 -6.64 -24.57 32.02
CA ALA A 54 -5.42 -24.04 31.43
C ALA A 54 -5.83 -22.89 30.51
N VAL A 55 -5.62 -21.65 30.97
CA VAL A 55 -5.71 -20.47 30.12
C VAL A 55 -4.42 -20.43 29.28
N PRO A 56 -4.52 -20.36 27.93
CA PRO A 56 -3.36 -20.41 27.05
C PRO A 56 -2.44 -19.20 27.25
N ALA A 57 -1.15 -19.42 27.06
CA ALA A 57 -0.05 -18.49 27.28
C ALA A 57 0.04 -17.35 26.22
N ASP A 58 -1.09 -16.77 25.82
CA ASP A 58 -1.18 -15.82 24.70
C ASP A 58 -1.36 -14.34 25.10
N GLU A 59 -1.28 -14.00 26.39
CA GLU A 59 -1.42 -12.61 26.85
C GLU A 59 -0.10 -11.83 26.97
N LEU A 60 0.94 -12.23 26.25
CA LEU A 60 2.04 -11.33 25.90
C LEU A 60 1.95 -10.97 24.43
N GLN A 61 0.89 -10.22 24.08
CA GLN A 61 0.94 -9.36 22.90
C GLN A 61 2.04 -8.33 23.14
N VAL A 62 3.26 -8.65 22.71
CA VAL A 62 4.30 -7.67 22.46
C VAL A 62 3.67 -6.68 21.49
N LYS A 63 3.32 -5.49 21.97
CA LYS A 63 2.87 -4.40 21.10
C LYS A 63 4.03 -4.08 20.19
N THR A 64 4.05 -4.69 19.01
CA THR A 64 5.02 -4.35 17.97
C THR A 64 4.86 -2.85 17.66
N PRO A 65 5.95 -2.07 17.64
CA PRO A 65 5.89 -0.67 17.26
C PRO A 65 5.16 -0.54 15.93
N LYS A 66 4.18 0.36 15.88
CA LYS A 66 3.53 0.71 14.61
C LYS A 66 4.52 1.54 13.80
N TYR A 67 5.24 0.87 12.91
CA TYR A 67 6.04 1.53 11.88
C TYR A 67 5.32 1.45 10.54
N THR A 68 5.54 2.45 9.70
CA THR A 68 5.10 2.47 8.30
C THR A 68 6.32 2.28 7.42
N GLU A 69 6.35 1.22 6.62
CA GLU A 69 7.40 1.01 5.60
C GLU A 69 7.08 1.82 4.34
N PHE A 70 8.10 2.45 3.79
CA PHE A 70 8.05 3.05 2.46
C PHE A 70 8.57 2.04 1.43
N TYR A 71 7.71 1.12 1.01
CA TYR A 71 8.06 0.08 0.03
C TYR A 71 8.63 0.65 -1.27
N GLU A 72 8.16 1.83 -1.68
CA GLU A 72 8.56 2.49 -2.92
C GLU A 72 9.90 3.25 -2.80
N ALA A 73 10.47 3.41 -1.61
CA ALA A 73 11.67 4.22 -1.41
C ALA A 73 12.85 3.76 -2.29
N ARG A 74 13.05 2.44 -2.43
CA ARG A 74 14.08 1.86 -3.30
C ARG A 74 13.81 2.11 -4.78
N GLU A 75 12.55 2.17 -5.18
CA GLU A 75 12.18 2.46 -6.58
C GLU A 75 12.36 3.94 -6.88
N ILE A 76 11.98 4.81 -5.95
CA ILE A 76 12.17 6.25 -6.05
C ILE A 76 13.66 6.57 -6.16
N GLU A 77 14.54 5.95 -5.36
CA GLU A 77 15.99 6.14 -5.48
C GLU A 77 16.51 5.80 -6.88
N LYS A 78 16.09 4.67 -7.46
CA LYS A 78 16.45 4.30 -8.84
C LYS A 78 15.94 5.31 -9.87
N ILE A 79 14.78 5.92 -9.63
CA ILE A 79 14.22 6.95 -10.49
C ILE A 79 15.02 8.25 -10.35
N VAL A 80 15.37 8.65 -9.12
CA VAL A 80 16.20 9.82 -8.85
C VAL A 80 17.56 9.70 -9.54
N GLU A 81 18.24 8.55 -9.42
CA GLU A 81 19.51 8.31 -10.14
C GLU A 81 19.37 8.47 -11.68
N LYS A 82 18.23 8.06 -12.25
CA LYS A 82 17.97 8.23 -13.69
C LYS A 82 17.75 9.69 -14.06
N ILE A 83 17.05 10.44 -13.21
CA ILE A 83 16.76 11.87 -13.41
C ILE A 83 18.05 12.69 -13.29
N GLU A 84 18.90 12.38 -12.30
CA GLU A 84 20.22 13.00 -12.13
C GLU A 84 21.14 12.74 -13.34
N LYS A 85 21.11 11.53 -13.92
CA LYS A 85 21.83 11.22 -15.16
C LYS A 85 21.38 12.06 -16.36
N LEU A 86 20.15 12.56 -16.34
CA LEU A 86 19.61 13.47 -17.36
C LEU A 86 19.94 14.94 -17.06
N GLY A 87 20.67 15.22 -15.97
CA GLY A 87 21.06 16.57 -15.55
C GLY A 87 19.91 17.37 -14.93
N ILE A 88 18.90 16.68 -14.41
CA ILE A 88 17.74 17.27 -13.76
C ILE A 88 17.84 16.99 -12.26
N ASP A 89 17.61 18.00 -11.45
CA ASP A 89 17.59 17.86 -9.98
C ASP A 89 16.19 17.44 -9.51
N ILE A 90 16.12 16.57 -8.50
CA ILE A 90 14.85 16.18 -7.87
C ILE A 90 14.23 17.35 -7.09
N GLU A 91 15.04 18.29 -6.60
CA GLU A 91 14.57 19.51 -5.92
C GLU A 91 13.75 20.41 -6.87
N ASP A 92 13.93 20.27 -8.18
CA ASP A 92 13.17 20.98 -9.19
C ASP A 92 11.82 20.32 -9.52
N TYR A 93 11.43 19.25 -8.79
CA TYR A 93 10.15 18.59 -9.00
C TYR A 93 8.95 19.48 -8.67
N GLU A 94 9.06 20.31 -7.63
CA GLU A 94 8.04 21.27 -7.23
C GLU A 94 8.70 22.61 -6.89
N ALA A 95 8.39 23.65 -7.64
CA ALA A 95 9.02 24.95 -7.49
C ALA A 95 8.36 25.76 -6.36
N GLU A 96 9.16 26.56 -5.66
CA GLU A 96 8.68 27.57 -4.72
C GLU A 96 7.87 28.68 -5.41
N GLU A 97 6.95 29.30 -4.67
CA GLU A 97 6.13 30.40 -5.18
C GLU A 97 7.01 31.57 -5.68
N GLY A 98 7.00 31.79 -7.00
CA GLY A 98 7.77 32.86 -7.65
C GLY A 98 9.07 32.42 -8.32
N ALA A 99 9.37 31.12 -8.36
CA ALA A 99 10.53 30.60 -9.08
C ALA A 99 10.53 30.98 -10.57
N LYS A 100 11.72 31.27 -11.11
CA LYS A 100 11.91 31.55 -12.54
C LYS A 100 11.71 30.27 -13.36
N HIS A 101 11.27 30.42 -14.60
CA HIS A 101 11.19 29.29 -15.53
C HIS A 101 12.60 28.74 -15.80
N LYS A 102 12.88 27.52 -15.32
CA LYS A 102 14.16 26.82 -15.52
C LYS A 102 14.15 25.96 -16.78
N TYR A 103 12.99 25.42 -17.15
CA TYR A 103 12.85 24.44 -18.21
C TYR A 103 12.08 24.96 -19.40
N PHE A 104 12.34 24.40 -20.58
CA PHE A 104 11.56 24.68 -21.78
C PHE A 104 11.33 23.42 -22.60
N ILE A 105 10.14 23.29 -23.16
CA ILE A 105 9.79 22.23 -24.11
C ILE A 105 9.44 22.90 -25.43
N LYS A 106 10.01 22.36 -26.52
CA LYS A 106 9.63 22.74 -27.88
C LYS A 106 8.62 21.72 -28.38
N ALA A 107 7.35 22.13 -28.45
CA ALA A 107 6.27 21.39 -29.07
C ALA A 107 6.05 21.87 -30.51
N GLU A 108 5.13 21.24 -31.24
CA GLU A 108 4.73 21.68 -32.59
C GLU A 108 4.12 23.09 -32.56
N ASP A 109 3.38 23.42 -31.50
CA ASP A 109 2.69 24.70 -31.33
C ASP A 109 3.60 25.85 -30.82
N GLY A 110 4.87 25.55 -30.51
CA GLY A 110 5.85 26.54 -30.09
C GLY A 110 6.69 26.15 -28.87
N LYS A 111 7.37 27.14 -28.29
CA LYS A 111 8.24 26.98 -27.11
C LYS A 111 7.46 27.32 -25.85
N HIS A 112 7.30 26.35 -24.96
CA HIS A 112 6.68 26.52 -23.65
C HIS A 112 7.75 26.51 -22.56
N SER A 113 7.65 27.42 -21.60
CA SER A 113 8.58 27.55 -20.48
C SER A 113 7.90 27.11 -19.19
N PHE A 114 8.60 26.34 -18.37
CA PHE A 114 8.08 25.73 -17.14
C PHE A 114 9.00 26.01 -15.95
N ARG A 115 8.43 26.02 -14.75
CA ARG A 115 9.15 26.33 -13.50
C ARG A 115 9.68 25.06 -12.85
N ASP A 116 8.90 23.99 -12.91
CA ASP A 116 9.12 22.71 -12.24
C ASP A 116 8.84 21.51 -13.16
N LEU A 117 9.32 20.34 -12.77
CA LEU A 117 9.14 19.10 -13.54
C LEU A 117 7.68 18.62 -13.53
N LYS A 118 6.91 18.96 -12.50
CA LYS A 118 5.49 18.61 -12.38
C LYS A 118 4.64 19.34 -13.42
N GLU A 119 4.91 20.60 -13.72
CA GLU A 119 4.28 21.31 -14.84
C GLU A 119 4.62 20.67 -16.19
N ILE A 120 5.89 20.30 -16.41
CA ILE A 120 6.34 19.60 -17.61
C ILE A 120 5.58 18.28 -17.80
N LEU A 121 5.51 17.46 -16.75
CA LEU A 121 4.81 16.18 -16.79
C LEU A 121 3.33 16.36 -17.16
N ARG A 122 2.67 17.35 -16.53
CA ARG A 122 1.28 17.69 -16.84
C ARG A 122 1.12 18.14 -18.29
N PHE A 123 2.01 18.99 -18.78
CA PHE A 123 1.99 19.47 -20.16
C PHE A 123 2.12 18.29 -21.15
N VAL A 124 3.15 17.45 -21.00
CA VAL A 124 3.37 16.29 -21.87
C VAL A 124 2.18 15.32 -21.83
N MET A 125 1.64 15.03 -20.64
CA MET A 125 0.47 14.18 -20.48
C MET A 125 -0.78 14.77 -21.15
N ASN A 126 -0.98 16.09 -21.07
CA ASN A 126 -2.12 16.76 -21.68
C ASN A 126 -1.99 16.83 -23.21
N THR A 127 -0.79 17.11 -23.72
CA THR A 127 -0.50 17.06 -25.16
C THR A 127 -0.71 15.65 -25.71
N GLY A 128 -0.22 14.61 -25.01
CA GLY A 128 -0.43 13.22 -25.41
C GLY A 128 -1.90 12.77 -25.37
N LYS A 129 -2.71 13.34 -24.47
CA LYS A 129 -4.16 13.10 -24.43
C LYS A 129 -4.92 13.89 -25.51
N HIS A 130 -4.32 14.94 -26.07
CA HIS A 130 -4.98 15.77 -27.06
C HIS A 130 -5.25 14.95 -28.33
N GLY A 131 -6.50 14.90 -28.75
CA GLY A 131 -6.95 14.09 -29.90
C GLY A 131 -7.25 12.61 -29.60
N MET A 132 -7.03 12.14 -28.37
CA MET A 132 -7.45 10.78 -27.98
C MET A 132 -8.91 10.76 -27.52
N SER A 133 -9.73 9.91 -28.16
CA SER A 133 -11.05 9.55 -27.64
C SER A 133 -10.93 8.26 -26.83
N ILE A 134 -11.24 8.33 -25.53
CA ILE A 134 -11.26 7.16 -24.65
C ILE A 134 -12.71 6.73 -24.48
N GLN A 135 -13.05 5.56 -25.02
CA GLN A 135 -14.35 4.92 -24.79
C GLN A 135 -14.19 3.84 -23.73
N ARG A 136 -14.93 3.98 -22.63
CA ARG A 136 -14.98 2.97 -21.56
C ARG A 136 -16.29 2.21 -21.67
N TYR A 137 -16.20 0.93 -22.00
CA TYR A 137 -17.33 0.01 -21.96
C TYR A 137 -17.65 -0.36 -20.51
N LYS A 138 -18.87 -0.07 -20.05
CA LYS A 138 -19.34 -0.43 -18.69
C LYS A 138 -19.99 -1.80 -18.64
N GLY A 139 -20.43 -2.31 -19.78
CA GLY A 139 -20.98 -3.66 -19.93
C GLY A 139 -20.76 -4.20 -21.33
N LEU A 140 -21.00 -5.50 -21.50
CA LEU A 140 -20.81 -6.19 -22.77
C LEU A 140 -21.78 -5.69 -23.87
N GLY A 141 -22.96 -5.22 -23.49
CA GLY A 141 -23.97 -4.70 -24.43
C GLY A 141 -23.64 -3.33 -25.04
N GLU A 142 -22.61 -2.64 -24.54
CA GLU A 142 -22.13 -1.38 -25.12
C GLU A 142 -21.15 -1.61 -26.27
N MET A 143 -20.72 -2.85 -26.49
CA MET A 143 -19.79 -3.24 -27.55
C MET A 143 -20.53 -3.69 -28.80
N ASN A 144 -19.97 -3.34 -29.97
CA ASN A 144 -20.48 -3.88 -31.23
C ASN A 144 -20.16 -5.39 -31.34
N PRO A 145 -21.01 -6.20 -32.01
CA PRO A 145 -20.80 -7.64 -32.13
C PRO A 145 -19.42 -8.04 -32.68
N HIS A 146 -18.89 -7.29 -33.64
CA HIS A 146 -17.56 -7.52 -34.21
C HIS A 146 -16.44 -7.32 -33.17
N GLN A 147 -16.53 -6.26 -32.36
CA GLN A 147 -15.54 -5.98 -31.31
C GLN A 147 -15.58 -7.06 -30.22
N LEU A 148 -16.78 -7.50 -29.84
CA LEU A 148 -16.95 -8.54 -28.81
C LEU A 148 -16.38 -9.89 -29.29
N TRP A 149 -16.57 -10.21 -30.58
CA TRP A 149 -15.96 -11.40 -31.17
C TRP A 149 -14.43 -11.35 -31.11
N GLU A 150 -13.83 -10.28 -31.63
CA GLU A 150 -12.37 -10.14 -31.75
C GLU A 150 -11.65 -10.08 -30.40
N THR A 151 -12.28 -9.51 -29.37
CA THR A 151 -11.67 -9.32 -28.06
C THR A 151 -11.95 -10.45 -27.09
N THR A 152 -13.16 -11.03 -27.10
CA THR A 152 -13.64 -11.88 -26.01
C THR A 152 -14.03 -13.30 -26.47
N MET A 153 -14.50 -13.49 -27.70
CA MET A 153 -14.99 -14.81 -28.15
C MET A 153 -14.00 -15.61 -28.99
N ASP A 154 -13.12 -14.96 -29.74
CA ASP A 154 -12.13 -15.60 -30.61
C ASP A 154 -11.22 -16.54 -29.81
N PRO A 155 -11.23 -17.87 -30.07
CA PRO A 155 -10.37 -18.82 -29.36
C PRO A 155 -8.88 -18.52 -29.42
N ALA A 156 -8.42 -17.80 -30.45
CA ALA A 156 -7.01 -17.44 -30.61
C ALA A 156 -6.59 -16.23 -29.76
N LYS A 157 -7.53 -15.35 -29.37
CA LYS A 157 -7.25 -14.09 -28.67
C LYS A 157 -7.87 -13.99 -27.28
N ARG A 158 -8.89 -14.80 -26.99
CA ARG A 158 -9.63 -14.73 -25.73
C ARG A 158 -8.78 -15.17 -24.54
N THR A 159 -8.98 -14.50 -23.42
CA THR A 159 -8.43 -14.90 -22.12
C THR A 159 -9.53 -15.55 -21.30
N LEU A 160 -9.36 -16.82 -20.93
CA LEU A 160 -10.27 -17.55 -20.05
C LEU A 160 -9.56 -17.88 -18.74
N LEU A 161 -10.24 -17.63 -17.62
CA LEU A 161 -9.81 -18.07 -16.31
C LEU A 161 -10.57 -19.34 -15.94
N LYS A 162 -9.85 -20.41 -15.61
CA LYS A 162 -10.47 -21.65 -15.11
C LYS A 162 -10.58 -21.57 -13.59
N VAL A 163 -11.80 -21.61 -13.08
CA VAL A 163 -12.05 -21.66 -11.64
C VAL A 163 -11.78 -23.08 -11.14
N MET A 164 -10.99 -23.19 -10.07
CA MET A 164 -10.64 -24.44 -9.40
C MET A 164 -11.23 -24.43 -7.98
N LEU A 165 -11.64 -25.59 -7.49
CA LEU A 165 -12.12 -25.77 -6.11
C LEU A 165 -11.08 -26.59 -5.36
N GLU A 166 -10.28 -25.92 -4.53
CA GLU A 166 -9.20 -26.55 -3.76
C GLU A 166 -9.72 -27.08 -2.43
N ASP A 167 -10.38 -26.22 -1.64
CA ASP A 167 -11.06 -26.60 -0.40
C ASP A 167 -12.55 -26.25 -0.49
N ALA A 168 -13.39 -27.28 -0.47
CA ALA A 168 -14.83 -27.13 -0.56
C ALA A 168 -15.45 -26.59 0.75
N VAL A 169 -14.85 -26.89 1.90
CA VAL A 169 -15.36 -26.49 3.22
C VAL A 169 -15.06 -25.02 3.46
N GLU A 170 -13.84 -24.59 3.18
CA GLU A 170 -13.46 -23.18 3.29
C GLU A 170 -14.25 -22.32 2.31
N ALA A 171 -14.40 -22.77 1.05
CA ALA A 171 -15.20 -22.05 0.05
C ALA A 171 -16.66 -21.88 0.50
N ASP A 172 -17.30 -22.91 1.04
CA ASP A 172 -18.69 -22.84 1.53
C ASP A 172 -18.84 -21.87 2.72
N SER A 173 -17.86 -21.88 3.64
CA SER A 173 -17.81 -20.92 4.74
C SER A 173 -17.70 -19.48 4.24
N MET A 174 -16.85 -19.23 3.23
CA MET A 174 -16.66 -17.93 2.60
C MET A 174 -17.92 -17.48 1.87
N PHE A 175 -18.58 -18.39 1.15
CA PHE A 175 -19.88 -18.13 0.52
C PHE A 175 -20.94 -17.73 1.55
N THR A 176 -21.00 -18.43 2.68
CA THR A 176 -21.96 -18.11 3.75
C THR A 176 -21.69 -16.74 4.36
N ILE A 177 -20.44 -16.38 4.60
CA ILE A 177 -20.08 -15.05 5.15
C ILE A 177 -20.40 -13.93 4.15
N LEU A 178 -20.02 -14.10 2.88
CA LEU A 178 -20.14 -13.04 1.87
C LEU A 178 -21.54 -12.92 1.27
N MET A 179 -22.22 -14.03 1.05
CA MET A 179 -23.51 -14.10 0.36
C MET A 179 -24.68 -14.49 1.26
N GLY A 180 -24.43 -14.87 2.52
CA GLY A 180 -25.48 -15.21 3.48
C GLY A 180 -26.29 -14.01 3.95
N GLU A 181 -27.39 -14.24 4.66
CA GLU A 181 -28.35 -13.19 5.04
C GLU A 181 -27.85 -12.27 6.15
N ALA A 182 -26.92 -12.75 6.98
CA ALA A 182 -26.41 -12.00 8.12
C ALA A 182 -25.48 -10.86 7.66
N VAL A 183 -25.86 -9.63 8.00
CA VAL A 183 -25.12 -8.41 7.59
C VAL A 183 -23.84 -8.22 8.41
N GLU A 184 -23.87 -8.51 9.71
CA GLU A 184 -22.76 -8.23 10.63
C GLU A 184 -21.48 -9.01 10.27
N PRO A 185 -21.51 -10.34 10.05
CA PRO A 185 -20.30 -11.10 9.71
C PRO A 185 -19.70 -10.66 8.38
N ARG A 186 -20.55 -10.31 7.41
CA ARG A 186 -20.10 -9.78 6.11
C ARG A 186 -19.38 -8.45 6.28
N ARG A 187 -19.95 -7.56 7.10
CA ARG A 187 -19.39 -6.23 7.35
C ARG A 187 -18.02 -6.32 8.01
N GLU A 188 -17.91 -7.10 9.08
CA GLU A 188 -16.64 -7.32 9.78
C GLU A 188 -15.57 -7.90 8.84
N PHE A 189 -15.95 -8.87 8.00
CA PHE A 189 -15.04 -9.45 7.01
C PHE A 189 -14.52 -8.42 6.00
N ILE A 190 -15.41 -7.58 5.45
CA ILE A 190 -15.02 -6.54 4.49
C ILE A 190 -14.14 -5.48 5.17
N GLU A 191 -14.50 -4.99 6.35
CA GLU A 191 -13.72 -3.97 7.05
C GLU A 191 -12.31 -4.47 7.39
N LYS A 192 -12.18 -5.74 7.77
CA LYS A 192 -10.89 -6.35 8.09
C LYS A 192 -10.00 -6.55 6.86
N HIS A 193 -10.55 -7.04 5.75
CA HIS A 193 -9.76 -7.50 4.61
C HIS A 193 -9.77 -6.57 3.38
N ALA A 194 -10.60 -5.51 3.35
CA ALA A 194 -10.73 -4.62 2.18
C ALA A 194 -9.42 -3.97 1.75
N HIS A 195 -8.52 -3.69 2.69
CA HIS A 195 -7.23 -3.05 2.40
C HIS A 195 -6.21 -4.04 1.81
N GLU A 196 -6.37 -5.34 2.06
CA GLU A 196 -5.46 -6.40 1.64
C GLU A 196 -5.66 -6.80 0.17
N VAL A 197 -6.83 -6.47 -0.42
CA VAL A 197 -7.19 -6.86 -1.80
C VAL A 197 -6.18 -6.40 -2.86
N LYS A 198 -5.47 -5.29 -2.62
CA LYS A 198 -4.45 -4.79 -3.54
C LYS A 198 -3.18 -5.65 -3.58
N VAL A 199 -2.98 -6.52 -2.59
CA VAL A 199 -1.72 -7.23 -2.31
C VAL A 199 -1.90 -8.75 -2.34
N LEU A 200 -3.07 -9.26 -2.77
CA LEU A 200 -3.36 -10.71 -2.74
C LEU A 200 -2.46 -11.55 -3.67
N ASP A 201 -1.88 -10.95 -4.72
CA ASP A 201 -1.16 -11.66 -5.79
C ASP A 201 0.36 -11.33 -5.87
N ILE A 202 1.00 -10.86 -4.79
CA ILE A 202 2.48 -10.59 -4.78
C ILE A 202 3.30 -11.87 -4.55
#